data_AF-A0A399FUK5-F1
#
_entry.id   AF-A0A399FUK5-F1
#
_cell.length_a   1.000
_cell.length_b   1.000
_cell.length_c   1.000
_cell.angle_alpha   90.00
_cell.angle_beta   90.00
_cell.angle_gamma   90.00
#
_symmetry.space_group_name_H-M   'P 1'
#
loop_
_entity.id
_entity.type
_entity.pdbx_description
1 polymer ?
#
loop_
_entity_poly.entity_id
_entity_poly.type
_entity_poly.pdbx_seq_one_letter_code
_entity_poly.pdbx_strand_id
1 'polypeptide(L)'
;MKDAEFSPLVIWLIKKEESPLVDDQGKESLNFQISMTIYVLISALLTLVVIGFVLLVGLGIFGIVMVIMASVKANKGEKFRYPLCIRFIK
;
A
#
# COMPACT_ATOMS: atom_id res chain seq x y z
N MET A 1 2.09 -14.90 -19.31
CA MET A 1 2.21 -13.43 -19.19
C MET A 1 1.04 -12.82 -18.39
N LYS A 2 0.44 -13.60 -17.48
CA LYS A 2 -0.56 -13.14 -16.48
C LYS A 2 0.04 -13.09 -15.07
N ASP A 3 1.36 -13.23 -14.99
CA ASP A 3 2.08 -13.67 -13.78
C ASP A 3 2.89 -12.52 -13.15
N ALA A 4 2.91 -11.36 -13.82
CA ALA A 4 3.67 -10.18 -13.40
C ALA A 4 3.01 -9.42 -12.22
N GLU A 5 1.69 -9.54 -12.03
CA GLU A 5 0.98 -8.82 -10.97
C GLU A 5 1.32 -9.36 -9.57
N PHE A 6 1.64 -10.65 -9.43
CA PHE A 6 2.01 -11.27 -8.16
C PHE A 6 3.51 -11.30 -7.90
N SER A 7 4.35 -10.89 -8.85
CA SER A 7 5.81 -10.93 -8.70
C SER A 7 6.32 -10.25 -7.41
N PRO A 8 5.82 -9.07 -7.01
CA PRO A 8 6.24 -8.45 -5.75
C PRO A 8 5.84 -9.27 -4.50
N LEU A 9 4.65 -9.87 -4.53
CA LEU A 9 4.13 -10.73 -3.46
C LEU A 9 4.92 -12.03 -3.33
N VAL A 10 5.23 -12.67 -4.47
CA VAL A 10 6.03 -13.90 -4.52
C VAL A 10 7.45 -13.63 -4.07
N ILE A 11 8.07 -12.53 -4.52
CA ILE A 11 9.41 -12.11 -4.08
C ILE A 11 9.42 -11.81 -2.58
N TRP A 12 8.39 -11.13 -2.06
CA TRP A 12 8.26 -10.90 -0.62
C TRP A 12 8.13 -12.21 0.15
N LEU A 13 7.29 -13.15 -0.30
CA LEU A 13 7.10 -14.42 0.39
C LEU A 13 8.40 -15.25 0.46
N ILE A 14 9.24 -15.17 -0.57
CA ILE A 14 10.55 -15.84 -0.64
C ILE A 14 11.57 -15.14 0.26
N LYS A 15 11.62 -13.80 0.27
CA LYS A 15 12.62 -13.02 1.00
C LYS A 15 12.26 -12.64 2.43
N LYS A 16 11.02 -12.86 2.86
CA LYS A 16 10.58 -12.48 4.21
C LYS A 16 11.43 -13.13 5.31
N GLU A 17 11.94 -14.34 5.07
CA GLU A 17 12.74 -15.08 6.08
C GLU A 17 14.22 -14.67 6.05
N GLU A 18 14.69 -14.06 4.97
CA GLU A 18 16.08 -13.60 4.83
C GLU A 18 16.33 -12.23 5.47
N SER A 19 15.29 -11.39 5.57
CA SER A 19 15.45 -10.04 6.11
C SER A 19 14.24 -9.60 6.95
N PRO A 20 14.42 -9.31 8.25
CA PRO A 20 13.35 -8.81 9.11
C PRO A 20 12.85 -7.43 8.67
N LEU A 21 13.64 -6.68 7.88
CA LEU A 21 13.19 -5.42 7.28
C LEU A 21 12.23 -5.68 6.11
N VAL A 22 12.52 -6.67 5.27
CA VAL A 22 11.67 -7.04 4.13
C VAL A 22 10.34 -7.62 4.62
N ASP A 23 10.34 -8.42 5.69
CA ASP A 23 9.09 -8.90 6.32
C ASP A 23 8.25 -7.73 6.85
N ASP A 24 8.83 -6.86 7.68
CA ASP A 24 8.14 -5.73 8.32
C ASP A 24 7.58 -4.72 7.29
N GLN A 25 8.38 -4.38 6.27
CA GLN A 25 7.95 -3.44 5.23
C GLN A 25 6.96 -4.05 4.23
N GLY A 26 7.08 -5.35 3.92
CA GLY A 26 6.10 -6.04 3.08
C GLY A 26 4.75 -6.20 3.76
N LYS A 27 4.72 -6.51 5.07
CA LYS A 27 3.49 -6.48 5.88
C LYS A 27 2.85 -5.10 5.89
N GLU A 28 3.64 -4.04 6.08
CA GLU A 28 3.12 -2.68 6.08
C GLU A 28 2.59 -2.27 4.69
N SER A 29 3.27 -2.67 3.60
CA SER A 29 2.80 -2.44 2.23
C SER A 29 1.48 -3.15 1.94
N LEU A 30 1.31 -4.39 2.43
CA LEU A 30 0.05 -5.13 2.31
C LEU A 30 -1.08 -4.43 3.08
N ASN A 31 -0.81 -4.06 4.33
CA ASN A 31 -1.78 -3.34 5.16
C ASN A 31 -2.21 -2.02 4.49
N PHE A 32 -1.28 -1.31 3.87
CA PHE A 32 -1.57 -0.07 3.15
C PHE A 32 -2.46 -0.32 1.94
N GLN A 33 -2.17 -1.36 1.15
CA GLN A 33 -2.97 -1.70 -0.02
C GLN A 33 -4.39 -2.13 0.36
N ILE A 34 -4.56 -2.90 1.45
CA ILE A 34 -5.87 -3.26 2.00
C ILE A 34 -6.61 -2.00 2.46
N SER A 35 -5.94 -1.12 3.20
CA SER A 35 -6.54 0.14 3.68
C SER A 35 -6.99 1.04 2.53
N MET A 36 -6.15 1.23 1.52
CA MET A 36 -6.48 2.00 0.32
C MET A 36 -7.64 1.39 -0.44
N THR A 37 -7.71 0.06 -0.54
CA THR A 37 -8.85 -0.63 -1.17
C THR A 37 -10.15 -0.33 -0.44
N ILE A 38 -10.15 -0.38 0.90
CA ILE A 38 -11.32 -0.01 1.71
C ILE A 38 -11.70 1.45 1.48
N TYR A 39 -10.75 2.38 1.50
CA TYR A 39 -11.03 3.80 1.25
C TYR A 39 -11.57 4.08 -0.14
N VAL A 40 -11.07 3.37 -1.16
CA VAL A 40 -11.60 3.45 -2.53
C VAL A 40 -13.00 2.89 -2.60
N LEU A 41 -13.31 1.76 -1.96
CA LEU A 41 -14.66 1.19 -1.94
C LEU A 41 -15.67 2.12 -1.27
N ILE A 42 -15.29 2.72 -0.13
CA ILE A 42 -16.11 3.72 0.56
C ILE A 42 -16.30 4.94 -0.35
N SER A 43 -15.22 5.47 -0.93
CA SER A 43 -15.28 6.64 -1.80
C SER A 43 -16.10 6.38 -3.06
N ALA A 44 -16.04 5.16 -3.61
CA ALA A 44 -16.85 4.73 -4.74
C ALA A 44 -18.34 4.72 -4.38
N LEU A 45 -18.72 4.21 -3.20
CA LEU A 45 -20.11 4.30 -2.73
C LEU A 45 -20.58 5.76 -2.57
N LEU A 46 -19.68 6.65 -2.13
CA LEU A 46 -19.95 8.09 -1.99
C LEU A 46 -19.96 8.86 -3.32
N THR A 47 -19.59 8.24 -4.46
CA THR A 47 -19.64 8.92 -5.77
C THR A 47 -21.07 9.27 -6.20
N LEU A 48 -22.08 8.58 -5.65
CA LEU A 48 -23.51 8.93 -5.83
C LEU A 48 -23.83 10.36 -5.37
N VAL A 49 -23.01 10.94 -4.49
CA VAL A 49 -23.16 12.31 -3.94
C VAL A 49 -22.18 13.30 -4.61
N VAL A 50 -21.52 12.92 -5.72
CA VAL A 50 -20.46 13.69 -6.44
C VAL A 50 -19.16 13.88 -5.63
N ILE A 51 -19.24 14.00 -4.30
CA ILE A 51 -18.11 14.13 -3.37
C ILE A 51 -17.12 12.96 -3.50
N GLY A 52 -17.60 11.75 -3.82
CA GLY A 52 -16.74 10.58 -4.01
C GLY A 52 -15.69 10.75 -5.12
N PHE A 53 -15.95 11.58 -6.14
CA PHE A 53 -14.98 11.78 -7.24
C PHE A 53 -13.73 12.54 -6.77
N VAL A 54 -13.92 13.58 -5.96
CA VAL A 54 -12.82 14.35 -5.36
C VAL A 54 -12.00 13.47 -4.40
N LEU A 55 -12.67 12.63 -3.61
CA LEU A 55 -12.02 11.68 -2.71
C LEU A 55 -11.19 10.64 -3.46
N LEU A 56 -11.68 10.08 -4.57
CA LEU A 56 -10.94 9.11 -5.38
C LEU A 56 -9.67 9.71 -5.97
N VAL A 57 -9.73 10.95 -6.50
CA VAL A 57 -8.56 11.66 -7.01
C VAL A 57 -7.56 11.95 -5.89
N GLY A 58 -8.03 12.42 -4.73
CA GLY A 58 -7.20 12.68 -3.56
C GLY A 58 -6.50 11.42 -3.04
N LEU A 59 -7.22 10.29 -2.96
CA LEU A 59 -6.68 8.99 -2.58
C LEU A 59 -5.63 8.49 -3.58
N GLY A 60 -5.86 8.69 -4.89
CA GLY A 60 -4.86 8.36 -5.92
C GLY A 60 -3.55 9.11 -5.73
N ILE A 61 -3.62 10.43 -5.55
CA ILE A 61 -2.44 11.28 -5.31
C ILE A 61 -1.75 10.86 -4.01
N PHE A 62 -2.51 10.67 -2.94
CA PHE A 62 -1.99 10.21 -1.65
C PHE A 62 -1.26 8.86 -1.81
N GLY A 63 -1.87 7.89 -2.47
CA GLY A 63 -1.26 6.58 -2.75
C GLY A 63 0.09 6.70 -3.44
N ILE A 64 0.19 7.54 -4.48
CA ILE A 64 1.44 7.75 -5.23
C ILE A 64 2.52 8.36 -4.33
N VAL A 65 2.21 9.44 -3.61
CA VAL A 65 3.16 10.11 -2.71
C VAL A 65 3.70 9.13 -1.67
N MET A 66 2.81 8.31 -1.12
CA MET A 66 3.13 7.34 -0.09
C MET A 66 4.04 6.23 -0.59
N VAL A 67 3.79 5.72 -1.80
CA VAL A 67 4.67 4.74 -2.47
C VAL A 67 6.04 5.35 -2.75
N ILE A 68 6.12 6.58 -3.24
CA ILE A 68 7.40 7.26 -3.49
C ILE A 68 8.20 7.39 -2.18
N MET A 69 7.57 7.85 -1.11
CA MET A 69 8.22 7.96 0.20
C MET A 69 8.68 6.61 0.75
N ALA A 70 7.85 5.56 0.58
CA ALA A 70 8.20 4.21 0.98
C ALA A 70 9.39 3.68 0.18
N SER A 71 9.41 3.86 -1.14
CA SER A 71 10.52 3.44 -2.00
C SER A 71 11.82 4.17 -1.66
N VAL A 72 11.77 5.48 -1.41
CA VAL A 72 12.95 6.27 -1.01
C VAL A 72 13.50 5.78 0.34
N LYS A 73 12.64 5.49 1.30
CA LYS A 73 13.07 4.97 2.61
C LYS A 73 13.55 3.52 2.55
N ALA A 74 12.91 2.68 1.74
CA ALA A 74 13.36 1.31 1.49
C ALA A 74 14.77 1.29 0.88
N ASN A 75 15.07 2.19 -0.05
CA ASN A 75 16.42 2.35 -0.62
C ASN A 75 17.47 2.76 0.43
N LYS A 76 17.08 3.43 1.51
CA LYS A 76 17.95 3.77 2.64
C LYS A 76 18.04 2.66 3.70
N GLY A 77 17.31 1.56 3.54
CA GLY A 77 17.16 0.54 4.58
C GLY A 77 16.43 1.05 5.83
N GLU A 78 15.62 2.10 5.68
CA GLU A 78 14.82 2.66 6.77
C GLU A 78 13.40 2.09 6.75
N LYS A 79 12.83 1.95 7.95
CA LYS A 79 11.43 1.53 8.10
C LYS A 79 10.49 2.69 7.77
N PHE A 80 9.57 2.47 6.83
CA PHE A 80 8.46 3.38 6.58
C PHE A 80 7.18 2.84 7.21
N ARG A 81 6.40 3.74 7.78
CA ARG A 81 5.06 3.44 8.30
C ARG A 81 4.10 4.36 7.55
N TYR A 82 3.15 3.75 6.86
CA TYR A 82 2.21 4.48 6.04
C TYR A 82 1.21 5.21 6.95
N PRO A 83 1.12 6.56 6.93
CA PRO A 83 0.01 7.26 7.59
C PRO A 83 -1.33 6.80 7.03
N LEU A 84 -2.39 6.81 7.87
CA LEU A 84 -3.72 6.30 7.54
C LEU A 84 -3.75 4.81 7.15
N CYS A 85 -2.72 4.04 7.50
CA CYS A 85 -2.70 2.60 7.29
C CYS A 85 -3.31 1.86 8.49
N ILE A 86 -4.29 1.01 8.22
CA ILE A 86 -4.87 0.09 9.19
C ILE A 86 -4.01 -1.17 9.21
N ARG A 87 -3.35 -1.44 10.33
CA ARG A 87 -2.45 -2.59 10.49
C ARG A 87 -3.23 -3.85 10.84
N PHE A 88 -3.68 -4.57 9.82
CA PHE A 88 -4.35 -5.86 9.97
C PHE A 88 -3.35 -6.97 10.30
N ILE A 89 -2.19 -6.95 9.64
CA ILE A 89 -1.12 -7.93 9.79
C ILE A 89 0.00 -7.30 10.63
N LYS A 90 0.45 -7.99 11.69
CA LYS A 90 1.55 -7.57 12.56
C LYS A 90 2.78 -8.45 12.36
#